data_AF-A0A5J4PDV3-F1
#
_entry.id   AF-A0A5J4PDV3-F1
#
_cell.length_a   1.000
_cell.length_b   1.000
_cell.length_c   1.000
_cell.angle_alpha   90.00
_cell.angle_beta   90.00
_cell.angle_gamma   90.00
#
_symmetry.space_group_name_H-M   'P 1'
#
loop_
_entity.id
_entity.type
_entity.pdbx_description
1 polymer ?
#
loop_
_entity_poly.entity_id
_entity_poly.type
_entity_poly.pdbx_seq_one_letter_code
_entity_poly.pdbx_strand_id
1 'polypeptide(L)'
;SLKELRDRGVKINKRTPIRVRMVKVLLDTGETEVLITNLYDTSLYTTEELKEVYHLRWGIETFYGYVKEELQMGQFSGIRSICIEQDFAANLFLFNLQSLIT
;
A
#
# COMPACT_ATOMS: atom_id res chain seq x y z
N SER A 1 7.10 18.24 0.23
CA SER A 1 6.38 19.53 0.43
C SER A 1 6.54 20.47 -0.78
N LEU A 2 5.73 21.54 -0.92
CA LEU A 2 5.91 22.56 -1.99
C LEU A 2 7.26 23.31 -1.90
N LYS A 3 7.93 23.23 -0.74
CA LYS A 3 9.28 23.75 -0.54
C LYS A 3 10.30 22.83 -1.22
N GLU A 4 10.27 21.54 -0.90
CA GLU A 4 11.14 20.53 -1.53
C GLU A 4 11.00 20.48 -3.06
N LEU A 5 9.78 20.64 -3.60
CA LEU A 5 9.57 20.62 -5.05
C LEU A 5 10.21 21.84 -5.73
N ARG A 6 10.18 23.01 -5.08
CA ARG A 6 10.89 24.20 -5.56
C ARG A 6 12.41 24.05 -5.47
N ASP A 7 12.90 23.42 -4.41
CA ASP A 7 14.34 23.14 -4.23
C ASP A 7 14.86 22.17 -5.32
N ARG A 8 13.99 21.31 -5.86
CA ARG A 8 14.25 20.43 -7.02
C ARG A 8 14.01 21.11 -8.38
N GLY A 9 13.81 22.42 -8.42
CA GLY A 9 13.61 23.20 -9.65
C GLY A 9 12.19 23.11 -10.25
N VAL A 10 11.25 22.44 -9.57
CA VAL A 10 9.87 22.29 -10.04
C VAL A 10 9.06 23.54 -9.66
N LYS A 11 8.71 24.35 -10.66
CA LYS A 11 7.94 25.59 -10.49
C LYS A 11 6.43 25.30 -10.46
N ILE A 12 5.92 25.00 -9.28
CA ILE A 12 4.49 24.74 -9.05
C ILE A 12 3.95 25.55 -7.87
N ASN A 13 2.67 25.91 -7.95
CA ASN A 13 1.93 26.58 -6.89
C ASN A 13 0.68 25.77 -6.50
N LYS A 14 -0.04 26.18 -5.45
CA LYS A 14 -1.24 25.48 -4.97
C LYS A 14 -2.37 25.40 -6.01
N ARG A 15 -2.35 26.24 -7.04
CA ARG A 15 -3.37 26.30 -8.10
C ARG A 15 -2.94 25.58 -9.37
N THR A 16 -1.75 24.98 -9.38
CA THR A 16 -1.25 24.31 -10.57
C THR A 16 -2.02 23.00 -10.75
N PRO A 17 -2.78 22.83 -11.85
CA PRO A 17 -3.53 21.61 -12.07
C PRO A 17 -2.58 20.43 -12.30
N ILE A 18 -2.92 19.28 -11.72
CA ILE A 18 -2.19 18.02 -11.94
C ILE A 18 -3.03 17.17 -12.88
N ARG A 19 -2.46 16.81 -14.03
CA ARG A 19 -3.09 15.86 -14.94
C ARG A 19 -3.04 14.48 -14.30
N VAL A 20 -4.18 13.81 -14.20
CA VAL A 20 -4.29 12.42 -13.76
C VAL A 20 -5.20 11.65 -14.71
N ARG A 21 -5.03 10.34 -14.78
CA ARG A 21 -5.99 9.43 -15.42
C ARG A 21 -6.86 8.82 -14.33
N MET A 22 -8.17 8.84 -14.54
CA MET A 22 -9.13 8.10 -13.72
C MET A 22 -9.58 6.86 -14.48
N VAL A 23 -9.65 5.73 -13.79
CA VAL A 23 -10.08 4.45 -14.34
C VAL A 23 -11.17 3.89 -13.43
N LYS A 24 -12.33 3.60 -14.01
CA LYS A 24 -13.43 2.95 -13.28
C LYS A 24 -13.33 1.45 -13.47
N VAL A 25 -13.39 0.71 -12.38
CA VAL A 25 -13.26 -0.74 -12.36
C VAL A 25 -14.49 -1.31 -11.68
N LEU A 26 -15.17 -2.24 -12.35
CA LEU A 26 -16.26 -3.00 -11.73
C LEU A 26 -15.67 -4.24 -11.06
N LEU A 27 -15.89 -4.34 -9.74
CA LEU A 27 -15.52 -5.50 -8.96
C LEU A 27 -16.55 -6.61 -9.13
N ASP A 28 -16.13 -7.83 -8.82
CA ASP A 28 -16.98 -9.02 -8.94
C ASP A 28 -18.10 -9.02 -7.87
N THR A 29 -17.95 -8.20 -6.82
CA THR A 29 -18.97 -7.89 -5.81
C THR A 29 -20.10 -7.00 -6.34
N GLY A 30 -19.95 -6.42 -7.53
CA GLY A 30 -20.85 -5.42 -8.10
C GLY A 30 -20.54 -3.98 -7.71
N GLU A 31 -19.54 -3.75 -6.86
CA GLU A 31 -19.08 -2.41 -6.49
C GLU A 31 -18.19 -1.79 -7.57
N THR A 32 -18.23 -0.46 -7.70
CA THR A 32 -17.36 0.27 -8.63
C THR A 32 -16.26 0.99 -7.86
N GLU A 33 -15.02 0.64 -8.16
CA GLU A 33 -13.83 1.36 -7.68
C GLU A 33 -13.35 2.39 -8.71
N VAL A 34 -12.80 3.50 -8.23
CA VAL A 34 -12.18 4.53 -9.06
C VAL A 34 -10.70 4.64 -8.72
N LEU A 35 -9.86 4.24 -9.67
CA LEU A 35 -8.41 4.30 -9.54
C LEU A 35 -7.89 5.59 -10.16
N ILE A 36 -6.90 6.22 -9.51
CA ILE A 36 -6.19 7.39 -10.03
C ILE A 36 -4.75 6.95 -10.35
N THR A 37 -4.30 7.22 -11.57
CA THR A 37 -2.96 6.84 -12.03
C THR A 37 -2.30 7.91 -12.89
N ASN A 38 -0.97 7.90 -12.93
CA ASN A 38 -0.15 8.67 -13.88
C ASN A 38 0.22 7.84 -15.12
N LEU A 39 -0.32 6.63 -15.28
CA LEU A 39 -0.16 5.78 -16.46
C LEU A 39 -1.16 6.18 -17.55
N TYR A 40 -0.77 7.15 -18.38
CA TYR A 40 -1.68 7.80 -19.32
C TYR A 40 -1.93 7.04 -20.63
N ASP A 41 -1.04 6.13 -21.02
CA ASP A 41 -1.18 5.38 -22.28
C ASP A 41 -2.23 4.28 -22.11
N THR A 42 -3.38 4.43 -22.74
CA THR A 42 -4.49 3.47 -22.65
C THR A 42 -4.27 2.23 -23.50
N SER A 43 -3.36 2.28 -24.47
CA SER A 43 -3.01 1.13 -25.31
C SER A 43 -2.00 0.21 -24.62
N LEU A 44 -1.09 0.78 -23.83
CA LEU A 44 -0.10 0.04 -23.04
C LEU A 44 -0.59 -0.34 -21.64
N TYR A 45 -1.50 0.44 -21.06
CA TYR A 45 -2.03 0.22 -19.70
C TYR A 45 -3.55 0.14 -19.76
N THR A 46 -4.05 -1.08 -19.98
CA THR A 46 -5.47 -1.34 -20.08
C THR A 46 -6.16 -1.25 -18.72
N THR A 47 -7.49 -1.16 -18.72
CA THR A 47 -8.27 -1.10 -17.47
C THR A 47 -8.17 -2.43 -16.71
N GLU A 48 -8.12 -3.54 -17.43
CA GLU A 48 -8.07 -4.90 -16.93
C GLU A 48 -6.73 -5.19 -16.22
N GLU A 49 -5.60 -4.80 -16.83
CA GLU A 49 -4.28 -4.91 -16.18
C GLU A 49 -4.19 -4.03 -14.93
N LEU A 50 -4.78 -2.82 -14.97
CA LEU A 50 -4.83 -1.95 -13.79
C LEU A 50 -5.70 -2.54 -12.68
N LYS A 51 -6.81 -3.22 -13.02
CA LYS A 51 -7.63 -3.99 -12.05
C LYS A 51 -6.79 -5.08 -11.39
N GLU A 52 -6.06 -5.86 -12.18
CA GLU A 52 -5.23 -6.96 -11.67
C GLU A 52 -4.11 -6.45 -10.75
N VAL A 53 -3.32 -5.47 -11.21
CA VAL A 53 -2.22 -4.90 -10.43
C VAL A 53 -2.74 -4.25 -9.14
N TYR A 54 -3.86 -3.56 -9.20
CA TYR A 54 -4.46 -2.97 -8.00
C TYR A 54 -5.01 -4.04 -7.05
N HIS A 55 -5.54 -5.14 -7.58
CA HIS A 55 -5.99 -6.28 -6.77
C HIS A 55 -4.83 -6.92 -5.98
N LEU A 56 -3.60 -6.94 -6.51
CA LEU A 56 -2.42 -7.41 -5.76
C LEU A 56 -2.17 -6.61 -4.47
N ARG A 57 -2.63 -5.35 -4.38
CA ARG A 57 -2.57 -4.56 -3.14
C ARG A 57 -3.34 -5.24 -2.00
N TRP A 58 -4.45 -5.91 -2.31
CA TRP A 58 -5.31 -6.55 -1.31
C TRP A 58 -4.56 -7.63 -0.52
N GLY A 59 -3.55 -8.27 -1.13
CA GLY A 59 -2.66 -9.21 -0.44
C GLY A 59 -1.90 -8.60 0.75
N ILE A 60 -1.58 -7.29 0.69
CA ILE A 60 -0.95 -6.59 1.82
C ILE A 60 -1.95 -6.37 2.96
N GLU A 61 -3.21 -6.11 2.61
CA GLU A 61 -4.27 -5.82 3.59
C GLU A 61 -4.67 -7.07 4.38
N THR A 62 -4.81 -8.21 3.69
CA THR A 62 -4.99 -9.52 4.35
C THR A 62 -3.79 -9.90 5.19
N PHE A 63 -2.58 -9.61 4.72
CA PHE A 63 -1.36 -9.82 5.48
C PHE A 63 -1.37 -9.04 6.80
N TYR A 64 -1.78 -7.76 6.80
CA TYR A 64 -1.91 -7.01 8.06
C TYR A 64 -2.97 -7.58 9.00
N GLY A 65 -4.06 -8.14 8.46
CA GLY A 65 -5.04 -8.89 9.26
C GLY A 65 -4.40 -10.10 9.93
N TYR A 66 -3.70 -10.92 9.15
CA TYR A 66 -2.99 -12.10 9.65
C TYR A 66 -1.97 -11.75 10.74
N VAL A 67 -1.14 -10.72 10.52
CA VAL A 67 -0.12 -10.30 11.48
C VAL A 67 -0.73 -9.81 12.80
N LYS A 68 -1.87 -9.12 12.75
CA LYS A 68 -2.52 -8.61 13.96
C LYS A 68 -3.22 -9.71 14.74
N GLU A 69 -3.98 -10.57 14.05
CA GLU A 69 -4.86 -11.56 14.66
C GLU A 69 -4.14 -12.87 14.94
N GLU A 70 -3.47 -13.46 13.93
CA GLU A 70 -2.88 -14.80 14.04
C GLU A 70 -1.50 -14.78 14.71
N LEU A 71 -0.65 -13.81 14.36
CA LEU A 71 0.63 -13.61 15.05
C LEU A 71 0.49 -12.83 16.35
N GLN A 72 -0.73 -12.37 16.67
CA GLN A 72 -1.04 -11.62 17.88
C GLN A 72 -0.06 -10.46 18.15
N MET A 73 0.36 -9.75 17.11
CA MET A 73 1.45 -8.76 17.20
C MET A 73 1.16 -7.59 18.17
N GLY A 74 -0.08 -7.42 18.61
CA GLY A 74 -0.46 -6.48 19.68
C GLY A 74 -0.24 -6.99 21.11
N GLN A 75 0.17 -8.24 21.30
CA GLN A 75 0.44 -8.87 22.60
C GLN A 75 1.92 -8.74 22.95
N PHE A 76 2.24 -7.74 23.78
CA PHE A 76 3.61 -7.44 24.17
C PHE A 76 3.95 -8.01 25.54
N SER A 77 5.19 -8.50 25.69
CA SER A 77 5.75 -9.01 26.93
C SER A 77 5.99 -7.91 27.98
N GLY A 78 6.02 -6.64 27.56
CA GLY A 78 6.21 -5.50 28.44
C GLY A 78 5.70 -4.19 27.86
N ILE A 79 5.48 -3.21 28.74
CA ILE A 79 4.89 -1.90 28.39
C ILE A 79 5.93 -0.83 28.00
N ARG A 80 7.23 -1.13 28.14
CA ARG A 80 8.30 -0.20 27.76
C ARG A 80 8.43 -0.18 26.24
N SER A 81 8.69 0.99 25.65
CA SER A 81 8.86 1.15 24.20
C SER A 81 9.84 0.13 23.61
N ILE A 82 10.98 -0.08 24.27
CA ILE A 82 11.99 -1.04 23.84
C ILE A 82 11.47 -2.49 23.78
N CYS A 83 10.63 -2.91 24.73
CA CYS A 83 10.04 -4.25 24.74
C CYS A 83 9.04 -4.39 23.59
N ILE A 84 8.20 -3.38 23.37
CA ILE A 84 7.22 -3.34 22.28
C ILE A 84 7.92 -3.43 20.92
N GLU A 85 8.97 -2.63 20.71
CA GLU A 85 9.76 -2.63 19.47
C GLU A 85 10.47 -3.96 19.23
N GLN A 86 11.02 -4.58 20.29
CA GLN A 86 11.69 -5.88 20.21
C GLN A 86 10.71 -7.00 19.87
N ASP A 87 9.57 -7.06 20.55
CA ASP A 87 8.54 -8.08 20.31
C ASP A 87 7.94 -7.94 18.90
N PHE A 88 7.72 -6.71 18.44
CA PHE A 88 7.29 -6.43 17.07
C PHE A 88 8.30 -6.95 16.04
N ALA A 89 9.59 -6.61 16.21
CA ALA A 89 10.64 -7.00 15.28
C ALA A 89 10.86 -8.52 15.26
N ALA A 90 10.84 -9.17 16.44
CA ALA A 90 11.00 -10.61 16.57
C ALA A 90 9.86 -11.38 15.89
N ASN A 91 8.60 -10.96 16.09
CA ASN A 91 7.44 -11.59 15.44
C ASN A 91 7.49 -11.45 13.92
N LEU A 92 7.83 -10.26 13.40
CA LEU A 92 7.95 -10.04 11.95
C LEU A 92 9.09 -10.87 11.34
N PHE A 93 10.23 -10.97 12.04
CA PHE A 93 11.34 -11.81 11.60
C PHE A 93 10.95 -13.28 11.53
N LEU A 94 10.31 -13.81 12.58
CA LEU A 94 9.88 -15.20 12.64
C LEU A 94 8.87 -15.51 11.52
N PHE A 95 7.93 -14.60 11.28
CA PHE A 95 6.99 -14.74 10.17
C PHE A 95 7.70 -14.83 8.81
N ASN A 96 8.60 -13.89 8.52
CA ASN A 96 9.35 -13.90 7.26
C ASN A 96 10.14 -15.21 7.09
N LEU A 97 10.73 -15.72 8.17
CA LEU A 97 11.43 -17.00 8.15
C LEU A 97 10.47 -18.16 7.85
N GLN A 98 9.30 -18.19 8.49
CA GLN A 98 8.27 -19.20 8.25
C GLN A 98 7.80 -19.19 6.78
N SER A 99 7.54 -18.00 6.21
CA SER A 99 7.12 -17.85 4.81
C SER A 99 8.17 -18.26 3.77
N LEU A 100 9.44 -18.39 4.16
CA LEU A 100 10.50 -18.91 3.29
C LEU A 100 10.59 -20.44 3.34
N ILE A 101 10.21 -21.03 4.48
CA ILE A 101 10.32 -22.47 4.72
C ILE A 101 9.05 -23.20 4.28
N THR A 102 7.89 -22.53 4.40
CA THR A 102 6.55 -23.05 4.06
C THR A 102 6.05 -22.36 2.80
#